data_AF-A0A928AQV1-F1
#
_entry.id   AF-A0A928AQV1-F1
#
_cell.length_a   1.000
_cell.length_b   1.000
_cell.length_c   1.000
_cell.angle_alpha   90.00
_cell.angle_beta   90.00
_cell.angle_gamma   90.00
#
_symmetry.space_group_name_H-M   'P 1'
#
loop_
_entity.id
_entity.type
_entity.pdbx_description
1 polymer ?
#
loop_
_entity_poly.entity_id
_entity_poly.type
_entity_poly.pdbx_seq_one_letter_code
_entity_poly.pdbx_strand_id
1 'polypeptide(L)'
;MAKYNMCEALYTLPGGKITPHKKPITMPLLTTLAGVAMLVINGWGLAGVDSPNLKSALVLFGATFVLVGGAILIARLASKSTMPYHKGDGCFLKREELKLKKEQKSTALELLRKGDFTNLRQIPSEGVSAVVVEIYSSPKSGYAAAQAFEYIDLELQPASELKVVE
;
A
#
# COMPACT_ATOMS: atom_id res chain seq x y z
N MET A 1 -0.62 13.41 -12.36
CA MET A 1 0.87 13.33 -12.35
C MET A 1 1.47 13.55 -10.96
N ALA A 2 1.01 14.50 -10.14
CA ALA A 2 1.65 14.87 -8.86
C ALA A 2 1.91 13.74 -7.83
N LYS A 3 1.03 12.74 -7.73
CA LYS A 3 1.23 11.59 -6.82
C LYS A 3 2.47 10.74 -7.17
N TYR A 4 2.82 10.65 -8.45
CA TYR A 4 4.06 9.97 -8.88
C TYR A 4 5.30 10.80 -8.51
N ASN A 5 5.18 12.12 -8.57
CA ASN A 5 6.27 13.04 -8.21
C ASN A 5 6.61 12.97 -6.71
N MET A 6 5.63 12.72 -5.82
CA MET A 6 5.91 12.53 -4.40
C MET A 6 6.73 11.27 -4.13
N CYS A 7 6.38 10.15 -4.78
CA CYS A 7 7.16 8.91 -4.64
C CYS A 7 8.59 9.10 -5.13
N GLU A 8 8.79 9.82 -6.23
CA GLU A 8 10.12 10.15 -6.75
C GLU A 8 10.89 11.10 -5.81
N ALA A 9 10.21 12.08 -5.23
CA ALA A 9 10.77 12.94 -4.18
C ALA A 9 11.19 12.14 -2.93
N LEU A 10 10.42 11.11 -2.55
CA LEU A 10 10.79 10.21 -1.45
C LEU A 10 12.03 9.36 -1.78
N TYR A 11 12.17 8.90 -3.03
CA TYR A 11 13.35 8.12 -3.46
C TYR A 11 14.62 8.94 -3.59
N THR A 12 14.48 10.25 -3.79
CA THR A 12 15.61 11.20 -3.91
C THR A 12 16.05 11.78 -2.56
N LEU A 13 15.37 11.42 -1.46
CA LEU A 13 15.77 11.86 -0.11
C LEU A 13 17.23 11.47 0.20
N PRO A 14 18.02 12.40 0.78
CA PRO A 14 19.42 12.17 1.08
C PRO A 14 19.60 10.98 2.03
N GLY A 15 20.59 10.13 1.72
CA GLY A 15 20.90 8.92 2.50
C GLY A 15 20.25 7.63 2.00
N GLY A 16 19.46 7.67 0.90
CA GLY A 16 18.92 6.46 0.28
C GLY A 16 18.05 5.61 1.22
N LYS A 17 17.47 6.25 2.24
CA LYS A 17 16.69 5.62 3.31
C LYS A 17 15.41 4.98 2.78
N ILE A 18 14.83 5.52 1.72
CA ILE A 18 13.66 4.95 1.04
C ILE A 18 14.08 4.39 -0.31
N THR A 19 13.76 3.12 -0.53
CA THR A 19 13.98 2.47 -1.83
C THR A 19 12.70 1.94 -2.43
N PRO A 20 12.59 1.92 -3.77
CA PRO A 20 11.50 1.25 -4.45
C PRO A 20 11.65 -0.27 -4.22
N HIS A 21 10.70 -0.88 -3.49
CA HIS A 21 10.62 -2.33 -3.33
C HIS A 21 9.30 -2.91 -3.85
N LYS A 22 9.36 -4.06 -4.53
CA LYS A 22 8.15 -4.79 -4.96
C LYS A 22 7.52 -5.47 -3.74
N LYS A 23 6.19 -5.54 -3.69
CA LYS A 23 5.50 -6.31 -2.63
C LYS A 23 5.98 -7.77 -2.67
N PRO A 24 6.18 -8.41 -1.51
CA PRO A 24 6.66 -9.79 -1.46
C PRO A 24 5.68 -10.72 -2.17
N ILE A 25 6.19 -11.59 -3.03
CA ILE A 25 5.39 -12.57 -3.79
C ILE A 25 5.19 -13.85 -2.97
N THR A 26 5.91 -14.01 -1.86
CA THR A 26 5.93 -15.20 -1.01
C THR A 26 4.55 -15.64 -0.53
N MET A 27 3.74 -14.72 0.02
CA MET A 27 2.39 -15.04 0.49
C MET A 27 1.47 -15.56 -0.62
N PRO A 28 1.25 -14.84 -1.74
CA PRO A 28 0.39 -15.36 -2.80
C PRO A 28 0.94 -16.65 -3.43
N LEU A 29 2.27 -16.79 -3.52
CA LEU A 29 2.89 -18.02 -4.02
C LEU A 29 2.59 -19.22 -3.11
N LEU A 30 2.74 -19.06 -1.79
CA LEU A 30 2.40 -20.10 -0.81
C LEU A 30 0.92 -20.48 -0.89
N THR A 31 0.02 -19.51 -1.03
CA THR A 31 -1.42 -19.77 -1.20
C THR A 31 -1.69 -20.57 -2.47
N THR A 32 -1.08 -20.20 -3.60
CA THR A 32 -1.23 -20.95 -4.86
C THR A 32 -0.70 -22.37 -4.73
N LEU A 33 0.50 -22.55 -4.16
CA LEU A 33 1.10 -23.87 -3.96
C LEU A 33 0.26 -24.76 -3.04
N ALA A 34 -0.30 -24.22 -1.96
CA ALA A 34 -1.22 -24.94 -1.08
C ALA A 34 -2.48 -25.40 -1.82
N GLY A 35 -3.05 -24.54 -2.68
CA GLY A 35 -4.19 -24.89 -3.51
C GLY A 35 -3.87 -26.01 -4.52
N VAL A 36 -2.72 -25.94 -5.19
CA VAL A 36 -2.25 -26.99 -6.11
C VAL A 36 -2.06 -28.31 -5.37
N ALA A 37 -1.43 -28.30 -4.20
CA ALA A 37 -1.23 -29.50 -3.39
C ALA A 37 -2.56 -30.17 -3.01
N MET A 38 -3.58 -29.40 -2.62
CA MET A 38 -4.91 -29.96 -2.35
C MET A 38 -5.53 -30.64 -3.57
N LEU A 39 -5.41 -30.05 -4.76
CA LEU A 39 -5.94 -30.64 -5.99
C LEU A 39 -5.19 -31.93 -6.38
N VAL A 40 -3.87 -31.96 -6.22
CA VAL A 40 -3.05 -33.16 -6.47
C VAL A 40 -3.39 -34.29 -5.48
N ILE A 41 -3.52 -33.97 -4.18
CA ILE A 41 -3.93 -34.93 -3.16
C ILE A 41 -5.33 -35.48 -3.47
N ASN A 42 -6.25 -34.62 -3.91
CA ASN A 42 -7.59 -35.06 -4.29
C ASN A 42 -7.58 -36.00 -5.51
N GLY A 43 -6.78 -35.68 -6.53
CA GLY A 43 -6.73 -36.44 -7.79
C GLY A 43 -6.00 -37.78 -7.68
N TRP A 44 -4.86 -37.81 -6.99
CA TRP A 44 -3.99 -39.00 -6.94
C TRP A 44 -3.90 -39.62 -5.54
N GLY A 45 -3.88 -38.82 -4.48
CA GLY A 45 -3.68 -39.32 -3.11
C GLY A 45 -4.92 -39.95 -2.47
N LEU A 46 -6.13 -39.54 -2.90
CA LEU A 46 -7.40 -39.98 -2.34
C LEU A 46 -8.23 -40.86 -3.30
N ALA A 47 -7.57 -41.48 -4.29
CA ALA A 47 -8.21 -42.33 -5.29
C ALA A 47 -9.03 -43.48 -4.66
N GLY A 48 -8.59 -44.01 -3.51
CA GLY A 48 -9.26 -45.08 -2.77
C GLY A 48 -10.18 -44.64 -1.61
N VAL A 49 -10.44 -43.35 -1.44
CA VAL A 49 -11.30 -42.83 -0.35
C VAL A 49 -12.69 -42.50 -0.88
N ASP A 50 -13.71 -43.22 -0.41
CA ASP A 50 -15.12 -43.03 -0.78
C ASP A 50 -15.84 -42.00 0.10
N SER A 51 -15.26 -40.79 0.16
CA SER A 51 -15.89 -39.64 0.80
C SER A 51 -16.15 -38.54 -0.23
N PRO A 52 -17.36 -38.47 -0.82
CA PRO A 52 -17.69 -37.47 -1.83
C PRO A 52 -17.65 -36.04 -1.28
N ASN A 53 -17.97 -35.85 -0.01
CA ASN A 53 -17.90 -34.55 0.66
C ASN A 53 -16.44 -34.08 0.83
N LEU A 54 -15.52 -34.99 1.19
CA LEU A 54 -14.11 -34.67 1.31
C LEU A 54 -13.51 -34.30 -0.05
N LYS A 55 -13.80 -35.10 -1.09
CA LYS A 55 -13.33 -34.82 -2.46
C LYS A 55 -13.82 -33.46 -2.96
N SER A 56 -15.12 -33.18 -2.77
CA SER A 56 -15.72 -31.90 -3.15
C SER A 56 -15.13 -30.72 -2.38
N ALA A 57 -14.89 -30.87 -1.07
CA ALA A 57 -14.28 -29.83 -0.25
C ALA A 57 -12.83 -29.52 -0.68
N LEU A 58 -12.01 -30.55 -0.94
CA LEU A 58 -10.64 -30.34 -1.41
C LEU A 58 -10.59 -29.62 -2.76
N VAL A 59 -11.50 -29.97 -3.68
CA VAL A 59 -11.61 -29.28 -4.97
C VAL A 59 -12.02 -27.83 -4.77
N LEU A 60 -13.04 -27.57 -3.95
CA LEU A 60 -13.54 -26.22 -3.71
C LEU A 60 -12.45 -25.32 -3.11
N PHE A 61 -11.88 -25.72 -1.97
CA PHE A 61 -10.83 -24.93 -1.31
C PHE A 61 -9.55 -24.85 -2.14
N GLY A 62 -9.13 -25.95 -2.76
CA GLY A 62 -7.96 -26.01 -3.62
C GLY A 62 -8.08 -25.07 -4.81
N ALA A 63 -9.20 -25.12 -5.54
CA ALA A 63 -9.46 -24.23 -6.67
C ALA A 63 -9.55 -22.76 -6.24
N THR A 64 -10.22 -22.46 -5.12
CA THR A 64 -10.28 -21.09 -4.59
C THR A 64 -8.88 -20.56 -4.27
N PHE A 65 -8.02 -21.36 -3.64
CA PHE A 65 -6.67 -20.94 -3.27
C PHE A 65 -5.77 -20.72 -4.48
N VAL A 66 -5.88 -21.58 -5.51
CA VAL A 66 -5.18 -21.39 -6.78
C VAL A 66 -5.65 -20.11 -7.46
N LEU A 67 -6.95 -19.87 -7.55
CA LEU A 67 -7.51 -18.68 -8.20
C LEU A 67 -7.12 -17.39 -7.48
N VAL A 68 -7.33 -17.32 -6.16
CA VAL A 68 -7.02 -16.12 -5.36
C VAL A 68 -5.52 -15.87 -5.31
N GLY A 69 -4.72 -16.88 -4.95
CA GLY A 69 -3.27 -16.77 -4.89
C GLY A 69 -2.68 -16.41 -6.26
N GLY A 70 -3.13 -17.11 -7.31
CA GLY A 70 -2.67 -16.91 -8.68
C GLY A 70 -3.02 -15.53 -9.23
N ALA A 71 -4.25 -15.06 -9.03
CA ALA A 71 -4.66 -13.73 -9.45
C ALA A 71 -3.82 -12.64 -8.77
N ILE A 72 -3.58 -12.75 -7.46
CA ILE A 72 -2.74 -11.80 -6.72
C ILE A 72 -1.28 -11.89 -7.18
N LEU A 73 -0.77 -13.08 -7.46
CA LEU A 73 0.59 -13.30 -7.95
C LEU A 73 0.80 -12.63 -9.32
N ILE A 74 -0.11 -12.87 -10.26
CA ILE A 74 -0.09 -12.25 -11.60
C ILE A 74 -0.19 -10.73 -11.47
N ALA A 75 -1.11 -10.22 -10.64
CA ALA A 75 -1.24 -8.79 -10.40
C ALA A 75 0.05 -8.18 -9.83
N ARG A 76 0.75 -8.87 -8.91
CA ARG A 76 2.02 -8.39 -8.34
C ARG A 76 3.19 -8.47 -9.33
N LEU A 77 3.22 -9.47 -10.21
CA LEU A 77 4.25 -9.61 -11.23
C LEU A 77 4.07 -8.59 -12.36
N ALA A 78 2.82 -8.37 -12.79
CA ALA A 78 2.47 -7.41 -13.83
C ALA A 78 2.52 -5.96 -13.34
N SER A 79 2.39 -5.73 -12.04
CA SER A 79 2.47 -4.38 -11.49
C SER A 79 3.90 -3.83 -11.58
N LYS A 80 4.05 -2.75 -12.34
CA LYS A 80 5.25 -1.89 -12.32
C LYS A 80 5.27 -0.96 -11.09
N SER A 81 4.18 -0.91 -10.32
CA SER A 81 4.07 -0.03 -9.16
C SER A 81 4.98 -0.53 -8.05
N THR A 82 5.98 0.30 -7.74
CA THR A 82 6.94 0.00 -6.69
C THR A 82 6.58 0.85 -5.47
N MET A 83 6.54 0.21 -4.29
CA MET A 83 6.16 0.89 -3.06
C MET A 83 7.39 1.42 -2.31
N PRO A 84 7.27 2.58 -1.64
CA PRO A 84 8.35 3.11 -0.84
C PRO A 84 8.61 2.23 0.39
N TYR A 85 9.83 1.69 0.45
CA TYR A 85 10.31 0.83 1.53
C TYR A 85 11.40 1.55 2.32
N HIS A 86 11.19 1.70 3.62
CA HIS A 86 12.16 2.33 4.52
C HIS A 86 13.20 1.31 4.97
N LYS A 87 14.46 1.48 4.53
CA LYS A 87 15.58 0.60 4.86
C LYS A 87 15.93 0.60 6.34
N GLY A 88 15.85 1.77 6.99
CA GLY A 88 16.18 1.90 8.42
C GLY A 88 15.31 1.00 9.31
N ASP A 89 14.00 0.96 9.02
CA ASP A 89 13.04 0.15 9.81
C ASP A 89 12.76 -1.24 9.23
N GLY A 90 13.23 -1.48 8.00
CA GLY A 90 12.95 -2.70 7.26
C GLY A 90 11.45 -2.92 7.02
N CYS A 91 10.69 -1.87 6.68
CA CYS A 91 9.26 -1.98 6.42
C CYS A 91 8.75 -1.07 5.30
N PHE A 92 7.61 -1.46 4.73
CA PHE A 92 6.88 -0.64 3.77
C PHE A 92 6.20 0.54 4.48
N LEU A 93 6.27 1.73 3.88
CA LEU A 93 5.59 2.90 4.43
C LEU A 93 4.08 2.79 4.19
N LYS A 94 3.30 3.07 5.24
CA LYS A 94 1.85 3.18 5.16
C LYS A 94 1.50 4.53 4.56
N ARG A 95 0.70 4.49 3.50
CA ARG A 95 0.20 5.67 2.82
C ARG A 95 -1.18 6.05 3.36
N GLU A 96 -1.31 7.30 3.76
CA GLU A 96 -2.54 7.92 4.26
C GLU A 96 -2.82 9.17 3.42
N GLU A 97 -4.06 9.35 2.97
CA GLU A 97 -4.50 10.54 2.24
C GLU A 97 -5.51 11.29 3.12
N LEU A 98 -5.21 12.55 3.46
CA LEU A 98 -6.12 13.44 4.17
C LEU A 98 -6.74 14.41 3.16
N LYS A 99 -8.07 14.41 3.09
CA LYS A 99 -8.85 15.23 2.16
C LYS A 99 -9.42 16.43 2.89
N LEU A 100 -8.91 17.61 2.55
CA LEU A 100 -9.15 18.84 3.30
C LEU A 100 -9.92 19.88 2.47
N LYS A 101 -10.73 20.68 3.16
CA LYS A 101 -11.40 21.84 2.58
C LYS A 101 -10.41 22.99 2.37
N LYS A 102 -10.77 23.93 1.49
CA LYS A 102 -9.96 25.12 1.21
C LYS A 102 -9.72 25.95 2.46
N GLU A 103 -10.70 26.03 3.37
CA GLU A 103 -10.60 26.74 4.66
C GLU A 103 -9.53 26.15 5.57
N GLN A 104 -9.31 24.84 5.51
CA GLN A 104 -8.35 24.12 6.37
C GLN A 104 -6.93 24.14 5.80
N LYS A 105 -6.74 24.68 4.58
CA LYS A 105 -5.45 24.71 3.88
C LYS A 105 -4.35 25.36 4.70
N SER A 106 -4.59 26.56 5.22
CA SER A 106 -3.59 27.33 5.98
C SER A 106 -3.14 26.56 7.22
N THR A 107 -4.10 26.05 8.00
CA THR A 107 -3.85 25.24 9.19
C THR A 107 -3.06 23.97 8.86
N ALA A 108 -3.43 23.27 7.79
CA ALA A 108 -2.76 22.04 7.37
C ALA A 108 -1.32 22.30 6.91
N LEU A 109 -1.09 23.36 6.13
CA LEU A 109 0.25 23.77 5.70
C LEU A 109 1.11 24.20 6.88
N GLU A 110 0.54 24.87 7.88
CA GLU A 110 1.27 25.27 9.10
C GLU A 110 1.68 24.04 9.93
N LEU A 111 0.76 23.10 10.17
CA LEU A 111 1.03 21.86 10.89
C LEU A 111 2.06 21.00 10.17
N LEU A 112 1.95 20.90 8.83
CA LEU A 112 2.91 20.22 7.99
C LEU A 112 4.30 20.88 8.07
N ARG A 113 4.39 22.21 8.05
CA ARG A 113 5.65 22.94 8.22
C ARG A 113 6.30 22.65 9.58
N LYS A 114 5.49 22.59 10.63
CA LYS A 114 5.92 22.24 12.00
C LYS A 114 6.29 20.77 12.16
N GLY A 115 5.90 19.89 11.23
CA GLY A 115 6.10 18.45 11.34
C GLY A 115 5.12 17.77 12.30
N ASP A 116 4.02 18.45 12.65
CA ASP A 116 3.03 17.93 13.60
C ASP A 116 1.99 17.06 12.88
N PHE A 117 2.41 15.86 12.52
CA PHE A 117 1.57 14.90 11.81
C PHE A 117 0.47 14.26 12.68
N THR A 118 0.54 14.43 14.00
CA THR A 118 -0.50 13.95 14.92
C THR A 118 -1.72 14.84 14.81
N ASN A 119 -1.53 16.17 14.97
CA ASN A 119 -2.63 17.12 14.84
C ASN A 119 -3.12 17.25 13.40
N LEU A 120 -2.24 17.07 12.41
CA LEU A 120 -2.62 17.04 10.99
C LEU A 120 -3.65 15.93 10.70
N ARG A 121 -3.49 14.74 11.28
CA ARG A 121 -4.44 13.61 11.12
C ARG A 121 -5.79 13.83 11.80
N GLN A 122 -5.84 14.73 12.77
CA GLN A 122 -7.08 15.05 13.48
C GLN A 122 -7.96 16.05 12.72
N ILE A 123 -7.45 16.66 11.65
CA ILE A 123 -8.25 17.59 10.84
C ILE A 123 -9.42 16.80 10.21
N PRO A 124 -10.68 17.24 10.41
CA PRO A 124 -11.85 16.56 9.86
C PRO A 124 -11.75 16.47 8.33
N SER A 125 -11.75 15.24 7.82
CA SER A 125 -11.78 14.94 6.40
C SER A 125 -13.23 14.82 5.94
N GLU A 126 -13.64 15.61 4.95
CA GLU A 126 -14.96 15.51 4.32
C GLU A 126 -14.83 15.19 2.81
N GLY A 127 -15.91 14.67 2.23
CA GLY A 127 -15.90 14.05 0.89
C GLY A 127 -15.52 14.96 -0.28
N VAL A 128 -15.50 16.30 -0.11
CA VAL A 128 -15.12 17.27 -1.15
C VAL A 128 -13.81 17.96 -0.74
N SER A 129 -12.71 17.60 -1.40
CA SER A 129 -11.36 18.08 -1.10
C SER A 129 -10.87 19.12 -2.10
N ALA A 130 -10.50 20.30 -1.61
CA ALA A 130 -9.72 21.27 -2.38
C ALA A 130 -8.21 21.03 -2.21
N VAL A 131 -7.82 20.44 -1.07
CA VAL A 131 -6.44 20.14 -0.71
C VAL A 131 -6.36 18.67 -0.29
N VAL A 132 -5.33 17.97 -0.75
CA VAL A 132 -5.02 16.60 -0.36
C VAL A 132 -3.64 16.57 0.26
N VAL A 133 -3.53 16.05 1.47
CA VAL A 133 -2.23 15.82 2.11
C VAL A 133 -1.94 14.33 2.08
N GLU A 134 -0.84 13.97 1.43
CA GLU A 134 -0.35 12.59 1.42
C GLU A 134 0.68 12.43 2.52
N ILE A 135 0.53 11.37 3.32
CA ILE A 135 1.44 11.02 4.42
C ILE A 135 1.93 9.59 4.22
N TYR A 136 3.24 9.40 4.26
CA TYR A 136 3.91 8.11 4.29
C TYR A 136 4.55 7.94 5.67
N SER A 137 4.07 6.97 6.45
CA SER A 137 4.56 6.72 7.81
C SER A 137 5.09 5.31 7.99
N SER A 138 6.13 5.18 8.80
CA SER A 138 6.63 3.90 9.26
C SER A 138 5.76 3.41 10.42
N PRO A 139 5.28 2.16 10.42
CA PRO A 139 4.58 1.60 11.57
C PRO A 139 5.51 1.26 12.75
N LYS A 140 6.84 1.31 12.55
CA LYS A 140 7.83 0.88 13.56
C LYS A 140 8.54 2.04 14.25
N SER A 141 8.60 3.21 13.62
CA SER A 141 9.34 4.36 14.10
C SER A 141 8.50 5.65 13.99
N GLY A 142 9.05 6.76 14.48
CA GLY A 142 8.49 8.10 14.27
C GLY A 142 8.61 8.60 12.84
N TYR A 143 9.24 7.83 11.95
CA TYR A 143 9.49 8.23 10.57
C TYR A 143 8.18 8.50 9.83
N ALA A 144 8.04 9.73 9.35
CA ALA A 144 6.93 10.14 8.53
C ALA A 144 7.36 11.21 7.52
N ALA A 145 6.83 11.09 6.31
CA ALA A 145 7.04 12.07 5.26
C ALA A 145 5.69 12.50 4.71
N ALA A 146 5.47 13.81 4.58
CA ALA A 146 4.20 14.35 4.14
C ALA A 146 4.37 15.49 3.12
N GLN A 147 3.44 15.57 2.18
CA GLN A 147 3.35 16.66 1.23
C GLN A 147 1.89 17.02 0.97
N ALA A 148 1.60 18.32 0.93
CA ALA A 148 0.29 18.86 0.61
C ALA A 148 0.18 19.16 -0.88
N PHE A 149 -0.99 18.90 -1.42
CA PHE A 149 -1.35 19.14 -2.81
C PHE A 149 -2.67 19.89 -2.90
N GLU A 150 -2.79 20.80 -3.84
CA GLU A 150 -4.02 21.56 -4.09
C GLU A 150 -4.57 21.22 -5.47
N TYR A 151 -5.90 21.18 -5.58
CA TYR A 151 -6.59 21.10 -6.86
C TYR A 151 -6.73 22.51 -7.46
N ILE A 152 -5.95 22.78 -8.50
CA ILE A 152 -5.99 24.03 -9.29
C ILE A 152 -6.26 23.62 -10.75
N ASP A 153 -7.30 24.19 -11.37
CA ASP A 153 -7.65 23.95 -12.77
C ASP A 153 -7.74 22.45 -13.16
N LEU A 154 -8.39 21.64 -12.30
CA LEU A 154 -8.54 20.18 -12.44
C LEU A 154 -7.22 19.39 -12.33
N GLU A 155 -6.10 20.05 -12.06
CA GLU A 155 -4.81 19.42 -11.82
C GLU A 155 -4.41 19.47 -10.34
N LEU A 156 -3.80 18.39 -9.88
CA LEU A 156 -3.24 18.31 -8.54
C LEU A 156 -1.82 18.89 -8.59
N GLN A 157 -1.58 20.01 -7.90
CA GLN A 157 -0.29 20.69 -7.85
C GLN A 157 0.29 20.69 -6.42
N PRO A 158 1.62 20.63 -6.24
CA PRO A 158 2.23 20.68 -4.91
C PRO A 158 1.97 22.03 -4.24
N ALA A 159 1.32 22.00 -3.08
CA ALA A 159 1.05 23.19 -2.26
C ALA A 159 2.10 23.36 -1.14
N SER A 160 2.97 22.37 -0.94
CA SER A 160 4.09 22.42 0.00
C SER A 160 5.30 21.66 -0.54
N GLU A 161 6.47 21.95 0.03
CA GLU A 161 7.63 21.06 -0.05
C GLU A 161 7.38 19.76 0.72
N LEU A 162 8.18 18.73 0.42
CA LEU A 162 8.16 17.46 1.14
C LEU A 162 8.74 17.66 2.53
N LYS A 163 7.94 17.43 3.58
CA LYS A 163 8.40 17.45 4.96
C LYS A 163 8.69 16.04 5.44
N VAL A 164 9.85 15.83 6.05
CA VAL A 164 10.21 14.58 6.72
C VAL A 164 10.41 14.82 8.21
N VAL A 165 9.97 13.87 9.02
CA VAL A 165 10.19 13.75 10.47
C VAL A 165 10.74 12.34 10.70
N GLU A 166 11.75 12.21 11.56
CA GLU A 166 12.40 10.93 11.90
C GLU A 166 12.25 10.62 13.38
#